data_AF-L1PCC7-F1
#
_entry.id   AF-L1PCC7-F1
#
_cell.length_a   1.000
_cell.length_b   1.000
_cell.length_c   1.000
_cell.angle_alpha   90.00
_cell.angle_beta   90.00
_cell.angle_gamma   90.00
#
_symmetry.space_group_name_H-M   'P 1'
#
loop_
_entity.id
_entity.type
_entity.pdbx_description
1 polymer ?
#
loop_
_entity_poly.entity_id
_entity_poly.type
_entity_poly.pdbx_seq_one_letter_code
_entity_poly.pdbx_strand_id
1 'polypeptide(L)'
;QKHVPILKKLGEKAPVFNKLAQEVEALLQVESTQAAEKLLGVSTLLYSVLYTQGVTVEAEATKESQIPTIQLANVNTTYSYLQLKPVLQALTQSNSGRLEILQDAFERKVFDDSRTYGYLSYALADKYSELTYYVENTIIPACGKAMLPFLIADFRLEDKNENVRRLRLLHQLGYAEIGTLVDKIFSENLPNLQAEAINIIADKKDEQTEAFIISLTGDKNKAVRGAAYSALAKLGTQRSIDKLYELYNTNKQKGNAELLAEAIAKVAAPEYFLPFVEKIQERYQQLLTIDDSDEKALSAAFERFVIDIDILANKDCEEVYTLFAEMLQNKEFNARRKKVFKNTYDPTANYMMGVLNTLNSDKVLAFYDTHKQLLTYTNGYSDMWINYFCSAFKNKNYSKEKLFEVFSSQLGKSAATDNILEAFSGIAGAYAYNARKESEVRVDRLDPRWVTTLYSFINSLKKLNNNYTYRALFVLDALEGTSQRLDDLLLKALSQSYSDDMIWLFHLVLKRNLPNKFELIYHTLERVKSGNSYYYLYYLSNADFWNQFPKEYVEKFRALAKKNKLNVFEDIADEIEKSVK
;
A
#
# COMPACT_ATOMS: atom_id res chain seq x y z
N GLN A 1 -25.36 -4.69 -32.44
CA GLN A 1 -26.10 -3.61 -33.14
C GLN A 1 -25.57 -3.30 -34.54
N LYS A 2 -24.25 -3.10 -34.76
CA LYS A 2 -23.68 -2.72 -36.08
C LYS A 2 -24.06 -3.65 -37.27
N HIS A 3 -24.28 -4.94 -37.02
CA HIS A 3 -24.56 -5.93 -38.08
C HIS A 3 -26.04 -6.10 -38.43
N VAL A 4 -26.97 -5.60 -37.61
CA VAL A 4 -28.42 -5.76 -37.84
C VAL A 4 -28.89 -5.05 -39.11
N PRO A 5 -28.50 -3.78 -39.39
CA PRO A 5 -28.87 -3.13 -40.64
C PRO A 5 -28.35 -3.87 -41.88
N ILE A 6 -27.17 -4.49 -41.79
CA ILE A 6 -26.58 -5.28 -42.87
C ILE A 6 -27.43 -6.52 -43.14
N LEU A 7 -27.82 -7.25 -42.09
CA LEU A 7 -28.68 -8.43 -42.21
C LEU A 7 -30.06 -8.10 -42.79
N LYS A 8 -30.67 -6.97 -42.40
CA LYS A 8 -31.94 -6.50 -42.99
C LYS A 8 -31.81 -6.22 -44.50
N LYS A 9 -30.73 -5.55 -44.90
CA LYS A 9 -30.45 -5.28 -46.33
C LYS A 9 -30.21 -6.56 -47.13
N LEU A 10 -29.48 -7.54 -46.58
CA LEU A 10 -29.34 -8.87 -47.19
C LEU A 10 -30.68 -9.61 -47.25
N GLY A 11 -31.54 -9.37 -46.26
CA GLY A 11 -32.88 -9.89 -46.13
C GLY A 11 -33.83 -9.50 -47.27
N GLU A 12 -33.60 -8.36 -47.92
CA GLU A 12 -34.34 -7.93 -49.13
C GLU A 12 -34.16 -8.93 -50.29
N LYS A 13 -33.00 -9.61 -50.34
CA LYS A 13 -32.68 -10.60 -51.38
C LYS A 13 -32.91 -12.04 -50.93
N ALA A 14 -32.73 -12.33 -49.64
CA ALA A 14 -32.89 -13.67 -49.09
C ALA A 14 -33.59 -13.59 -47.71
N PRO A 15 -34.85 -14.05 -47.60
CA PRO A 15 -35.66 -13.89 -46.39
C PRO A 15 -35.04 -14.43 -45.09
N VAL A 16 -34.13 -15.40 -45.20
CA VAL A 16 -33.44 -15.98 -44.04
C VAL A 16 -32.59 -14.96 -43.28
N PHE A 17 -32.02 -13.95 -43.96
CA PHE A 17 -31.26 -12.89 -43.30
C PHE A 17 -32.17 -11.88 -42.59
N ASN A 18 -33.40 -11.66 -43.09
CA ASN A 18 -34.41 -10.89 -42.35
C ASN A 18 -34.81 -11.59 -41.05
N LYS A 19 -34.98 -12.92 -41.10
CA LYS A 19 -35.25 -13.73 -39.91
C LYS A 19 -34.08 -13.68 -38.92
N LEU A 20 -32.83 -13.79 -39.40
CA LEU A 20 -31.64 -13.61 -38.57
C LEU A 20 -31.59 -12.21 -37.94
N ALA A 21 -31.90 -11.16 -38.70
CA ALA A 21 -31.92 -9.80 -38.17
C ALA A 21 -32.95 -9.64 -37.05
N GLN A 22 -34.16 -10.17 -37.24
CA GLN A 22 -35.22 -10.16 -36.23
C GLN A 22 -34.83 -10.92 -34.96
N GLU A 23 -34.27 -12.13 -35.09
CA GLU A 23 -33.84 -12.92 -33.93
C GLU A 23 -32.67 -12.26 -33.19
N VAL A 24 -31.73 -11.63 -33.90
CA VAL A 24 -30.65 -10.85 -33.28
C VAL A 24 -31.19 -9.60 -32.58
N GLU A 25 -32.16 -8.89 -33.17
CA GLU A 25 -32.82 -7.75 -32.51
C GLU A 25 -33.56 -8.18 -31.25
N ALA A 26 -34.31 -9.30 -31.31
CA ALA A 26 -34.99 -9.87 -30.17
C ALA A 26 -33.99 -10.25 -29.07
N LEU A 27 -32.89 -10.94 -29.41
CA LEU A 27 -31.83 -11.28 -28.46
C LEU A 27 -31.23 -10.06 -27.75
N LEU A 28 -31.07 -8.93 -28.46
CA LEU A 28 -30.51 -7.69 -27.90
C LEU A 28 -31.46 -6.97 -26.93
N GLN A 29 -32.76 -7.26 -26.96
CA GLN A 29 -33.79 -6.61 -26.12
C GLN A 29 -34.25 -7.46 -24.94
N VAL A 30 -33.83 -8.72 -24.88
CA VAL A 30 -34.31 -9.70 -23.90
C VAL A 30 -33.52 -9.60 -22.59
N GLU A 31 -34.23 -9.77 -21.45
CA GLU A 31 -33.59 -9.83 -20.14
C GLU A 31 -32.65 -11.04 -20.01
N SER A 32 -31.60 -10.90 -19.18
CA SER A 32 -30.49 -11.87 -19.09
C SER A 32 -30.92 -13.32 -18.83
N THR A 33 -32.08 -13.56 -18.22
CA THR A 33 -32.65 -14.88 -17.91
C THR A 33 -33.11 -15.66 -19.14
N GLN A 34 -33.47 -14.98 -20.23
CA GLN A 34 -33.96 -15.57 -21.49
C GLN A 34 -32.92 -15.49 -22.62
N ALA A 35 -31.79 -14.82 -22.38
CA ALA A 35 -30.76 -14.60 -23.39
C ALA A 35 -30.13 -15.91 -23.91
N ALA A 36 -29.98 -16.93 -23.06
CA ALA A 36 -29.37 -18.20 -23.45
C ALA A 36 -30.20 -18.97 -24.50
N GLU A 37 -31.51 -19.07 -24.31
CA GLU A 37 -32.43 -19.72 -25.24
C GLU A 37 -32.47 -18.98 -26.58
N LYS A 38 -32.56 -17.64 -26.54
CA LYS A 38 -32.53 -16.81 -27.75
C LYS A 38 -31.20 -16.89 -28.48
N LEU A 39 -30.08 -16.93 -27.76
CA LEU A 39 -28.76 -17.11 -28.35
C LEU A 39 -28.64 -18.46 -29.06
N LEU A 40 -29.17 -19.53 -28.46
CA LEU A 40 -29.21 -20.84 -29.09
C LEU A 40 -30.07 -20.84 -30.36
N GLY A 41 -31.22 -20.17 -30.33
CA GLY A 41 -32.08 -19.98 -31.51
C GLY A 41 -31.37 -19.25 -32.65
N VAL A 42 -30.74 -18.11 -32.36
CA VAL A 42 -29.93 -17.35 -33.32
C VAL A 42 -28.78 -18.20 -33.85
N SER A 43 -28.06 -18.91 -32.98
CA SER A 43 -26.92 -19.76 -33.36
C SER A 43 -27.35 -20.91 -34.28
N THR A 44 -28.48 -21.55 -33.97
CA THR A 44 -29.04 -22.65 -34.77
C THR A 44 -29.45 -22.15 -36.15
N LEU A 45 -30.10 -20.98 -36.23
CA LEU A 45 -30.48 -20.36 -37.50
C LEU A 45 -29.24 -19.99 -38.31
N LEU A 46 -28.24 -19.36 -37.69
CA LEU A 46 -26.99 -18.99 -38.36
C LEU A 46 -26.27 -20.24 -38.88
N TYR A 47 -26.17 -21.29 -38.06
CA TYR A 47 -25.55 -22.56 -38.45
C TYR A 47 -26.28 -23.17 -39.66
N SER A 48 -27.61 -23.14 -39.66
CA SER A 48 -28.41 -23.62 -40.79
C SER A 48 -28.13 -22.83 -42.06
N VAL A 49 -27.96 -21.51 -41.98
CA VAL A 49 -27.56 -20.68 -43.13
C VAL A 49 -26.16 -21.02 -43.60
N LEU A 50 -25.19 -21.10 -42.69
CA LEU A 50 -23.81 -21.43 -43.03
C LEU A 50 -23.69 -22.82 -43.67
N TYR A 51 -24.47 -23.80 -43.18
CA TYR A 51 -24.48 -25.15 -43.71
C TYR A 51 -25.09 -25.24 -45.11
N THR A 52 -26.14 -24.46 -45.39
CA THR A 52 -26.89 -24.56 -46.66
C THR A 52 -26.43 -23.58 -47.73
N GLN A 53 -25.92 -22.41 -47.34
CA GLN A 53 -25.58 -21.31 -48.24
C GLN A 53 -24.13 -20.84 -48.08
N GLY A 54 -23.42 -21.32 -47.05
CA GLY A 54 -22.02 -20.97 -46.83
C GLY A 54 -21.12 -21.70 -47.82
N VAL A 55 -20.32 -20.92 -48.55
CA VAL A 55 -19.20 -21.45 -49.33
C VAL A 55 -17.95 -21.26 -48.49
N THR A 56 -17.39 -22.35 -47.98
CA THR A 56 -16.19 -22.33 -47.11
C THR A 56 -14.89 -22.51 -47.88
N VAL A 57 -14.98 -22.64 -49.22
CA VAL A 57 -13.84 -22.84 -50.11
C VAL A 57 -13.80 -21.71 -51.13
N GLU A 58 -12.78 -20.86 -51.04
CA GLU A 58 -12.47 -19.83 -52.02
C GLU A 58 -11.34 -20.37 -52.92
N ALA A 59 -11.62 -20.48 -54.23
CA ALA A 59 -10.60 -20.88 -55.19
C ALA A 59 -9.49 -19.82 -55.24
N GLU A 60 -8.23 -20.27 -55.26
CA GLU A 60 -7.02 -19.40 -55.30
C GLU A 60 -6.72 -18.60 -54.02
N ALA A 61 -7.44 -18.83 -52.91
CA ALA A 61 -7.11 -18.17 -51.64
C ALA A 61 -5.78 -18.68 -51.05
N THR A 62 -4.88 -17.75 -50.70
CA THR A 62 -3.64 -18.06 -49.98
C THR A 62 -4.00 -18.52 -48.57
N LYS A 63 -3.70 -19.79 -48.24
CA LYS A 63 -3.91 -20.32 -46.89
C LYS A 63 -2.89 -19.72 -45.93
N GLU A 64 -3.28 -18.69 -45.20
CA GLU A 64 -2.49 -18.23 -44.05
C GLU A 64 -2.56 -19.26 -42.91
N SER A 65 -1.43 -19.54 -42.29
CA SER A 65 -1.40 -20.39 -41.10
C SER A 65 -2.03 -19.61 -39.94
N GLN A 66 -3.13 -20.13 -39.39
CA GLN A 66 -3.69 -19.57 -38.16
C GLN A 66 -2.76 -19.93 -37.01
N ILE A 67 -2.11 -18.91 -36.46
CA ILE A 67 -1.28 -19.04 -35.25
C ILE A 67 -2.16 -18.64 -34.07
N PRO A 68 -2.53 -19.59 -33.18
CA PRO A 68 -3.31 -19.27 -31.99
C PRO A 68 -2.59 -18.22 -31.14
N THR A 69 -3.33 -17.23 -30.64
CA THR A 69 -2.79 -16.22 -29.72
C THR A 69 -2.17 -16.87 -28.49
N ILE A 70 -2.70 -18.02 -28.04
CA ILE A 70 -2.13 -18.84 -26.97
C ILE A 70 -2.06 -20.29 -27.43
N GLN A 71 -1.03 -21.01 -26.98
CA GLN A 71 -0.94 -22.45 -27.21
C GLN A 71 -2.17 -23.16 -26.64
N LEU A 72 -2.70 -24.16 -27.34
CA LEU A 72 -3.92 -24.87 -26.90
C LEU A 72 -3.79 -25.44 -25.48
N ALA A 73 -2.60 -25.89 -25.07
CA ALA A 73 -2.35 -26.38 -23.71
C ALA A 73 -2.57 -25.33 -22.61
N ASN A 74 -2.53 -24.04 -22.96
CA ASN A 74 -2.74 -22.91 -22.06
C ASN A 74 -4.15 -22.31 -22.18
N VAL A 75 -5.00 -22.85 -23.06
CA VAL A 75 -6.40 -22.43 -23.18
C VAL A 75 -7.17 -23.10 -22.05
N ASN A 76 -7.57 -22.30 -21.07
CA ASN A 76 -8.46 -22.72 -20.00
C ASN A 76 -9.67 -21.76 -19.91
N THR A 77 -10.87 -22.34 -19.81
CA THR A 77 -12.15 -21.63 -19.74
C THR A 77 -13.11 -22.24 -18.70
N THR A 78 -12.57 -22.80 -17.61
CA THR A 78 -13.32 -23.52 -16.58
C THR A 78 -14.37 -22.69 -15.83
N TYR A 79 -14.26 -21.35 -15.84
CA TYR A 79 -15.17 -20.49 -15.09
C TYR A 79 -16.36 -20.04 -15.95
N SER A 80 -17.54 -19.91 -15.33
CA SER A 80 -18.69 -19.32 -16.01
C SER A 80 -18.49 -17.82 -16.24
N TYR A 81 -19.18 -17.24 -17.24
CA TYR A 81 -19.14 -15.78 -17.44
C TYR A 81 -19.65 -15.01 -16.21
N LEU A 82 -20.60 -15.57 -15.45
CA LEU A 82 -21.10 -14.95 -14.21
C LEU A 82 -19.99 -14.83 -13.15
N GLN A 83 -19.09 -15.81 -13.08
CA GLN A 83 -17.94 -15.76 -12.18
C GLN A 83 -16.85 -14.81 -12.70
N LEU A 84 -16.66 -14.72 -14.03
CA LEU A 84 -15.67 -13.83 -14.62
C LEU A 84 -16.10 -12.36 -14.60
N LYS A 85 -17.38 -12.07 -14.84
CA LYS A 85 -17.93 -10.72 -14.99
C LYS A 85 -17.45 -9.73 -13.90
N PRO A 86 -17.55 -10.00 -12.59
CA PRO A 86 -17.09 -9.06 -11.57
C PRO A 86 -15.57 -8.81 -11.64
N VAL A 87 -14.77 -9.83 -11.98
CA VAL A 87 -13.31 -9.72 -12.12
C VAL A 87 -12.95 -8.89 -13.35
N LEU A 88 -13.61 -9.14 -14.49
CA LEU A 88 -13.37 -8.35 -15.71
C LEU A 88 -13.79 -6.88 -15.53
N GLN A 89 -14.88 -6.63 -14.79
CA GLN A 89 -15.29 -5.27 -14.42
C GLN A 89 -14.27 -4.61 -13.49
N ALA A 90 -13.74 -5.33 -12.49
CA ALA A 90 -12.70 -4.81 -11.62
C ALA A 90 -11.41 -4.43 -12.38
N LEU A 91 -11.07 -5.15 -13.46
CA LEU A 91 -9.92 -4.85 -14.32
C LEU A 91 -10.14 -3.69 -15.30
N THR A 92 -11.39 -3.28 -15.58
CA THR A 92 -11.69 -2.33 -16.67
C THR A 92 -12.45 -1.08 -16.25
N GLN A 93 -13.12 -1.12 -15.10
CA GLN A 93 -13.96 -0.03 -14.61
C GLN A 93 -13.34 0.63 -13.38
N SER A 94 -13.80 1.84 -13.05
CA SER A 94 -13.24 2.66 -11.97
C SER A 94 -14.10 2.67 -10.70
N ASN A 95 -14.65 1.53 -10.31
CA ASN A 95 -15.46 1.41 -9.09
C ASN A 95 -14.56 1.25 -7.85
N SER A 96 -15.12 1.44 -6.65
CA SER A 96 -14.43 1.12 -5.39
C SER A 96 -14.36 -0.39 -5.14
N GLY A 97 -13.43 -0.84 -4.28
CA GLY A 97 -13.32 -2.25 -3.87
C GLY A 97 -12.72 -3.21 -4.90
N ARG A 98 -12.07 -2.68 -5.95
CA ARG A 98 -11.57 -3.52 -7.07
C ARG A 98 -10.39 -4.40 -6.68
N LEU A 99 -9.50 -3.89 -5.83
CA LEU A 99 -8.30 -4.63 -5.43
C LEU A 99 -8.68 -5.90 -4.66
N GLU A 100 -9.65 -5.80 -3.77
CA GLU A 100 -10.18 -6.90 -2.98
C GLU A 100 -10.82 -7.97 -3.88
N ILE A 101 -11.55 -7.55 -4.92
CA ILE A 101 -12.10 -8.47 -5.92
C ILE A 101 -10.97 -9.21 -6.66
N LEU A 102 -9.88 -8.53 -7.01
CA LEU A 102 -8.75 -9.18 -7.69
C LEU A 102 -8.00 -10.14 -6.76
N GLN A 103 -7.84 -9.78 -5.48
CA GLN A 103 -7.19 -10.64 -4.48
C GLN A 103 -7.99 -11.92 -4.25
N ASP A 104 -9.30 -11.81 -4.01
CA ASP A 104 -10.19 -12.97 -3.89
C ASP A 104 -10.23 -13.81 -5.18
N ALA A 105 -10.25 -13.17 -6.36
CA ALA A 105 -10.19 -13.88 -7.64
C ALA A 105 -8.86 -14.64 -7.83
N PHE A 106 -7.75 -14.08 -7.36
CA PHE A 106 -6.44 -14.72 -7.41
C PHE A 106 -6.39 -15.95 -6.50
N GLU A 107 -6.89 -15.84 -5.27
CA GLU A 107 -7.01 -16.96 -4.33
C GLU A 107 -7.87 -18.10 -4.89
N ARG A 108 -8.96 -17.75 -5.58
CA ARG A 108 -9.86 -18.70 -6.27
C ARG A 108 -9.35 -19.19 -7.62
N LYS A 109 -8.13 -18.82 -8.03
CA LYS A 109 -7.48 -19.19 -9.30
C LYS A 109 -8.24 -18.80 -10.57
N VAL A 110 -9.03 -17.72 -10.49
CA VAL A 110 -9.83 -17.25 -11.64
C VAL A 110 -8.94 -16.83 -12.82
N PHE A 111 -7.72 -16.36 -12.56
CA PHE A 111 -6.76 -15.96 -13.59
C PHE A 111 -6.10 -17.14 -14.31
N ASP A 112 -6.37 -18.39 -13.91
CA ASP A 112 -6.05 -19.55 -14.77
C ASP A 112 -6.92 -19.53 -16.04
N ASP A 113 -8.04 -18.81 -16.03
CA ASP A 113 -8.90 -18.63 -17.19
C ASP A 113 -8.28 -17.66 -18.21
N SER A 114 -7.92 -18.19 -19.37
CA SER A 114 -7.24 -17.47 -20.46
C SER A 114 -8.01 -16.25 -20.98
N ARG A 115 -9.33 -16.17 -20.76
CA ARG A 115 -10.15 -15.01 -21.16
C ARG A 115 -9.82 -13.76 -20.34
N THR A 116 -9.12 -13.89 -19.23
CA THR A 116 -8.71 -12.76 -18.38
C THR A 116 -7.45 -12.06 -18.90
N TYR A 117 -6.64 -12.69 -19.75
CA TYR A 117 -5.28 -12.21 -20.08
C TYR A 117 -5.25 -10.86 -20.80
N GLY A 118 -6.16 -10.63 -21.75
CA GLY A 118 -6.28 -9.31 -22.39
C GLY A 118 -6.65 -8.21 -21.40
N TYR A 119 -7.49 -8.52 -20.41
CA TYR A 119 -7.90 -7.58 -19.37
C TYR A 119 -6.78 -7.31 -18.36
N LEU A 120 -5.94 -8.30 -18.06
CA LEU A 120 -4.75 -8.12 -17.23
C LEU A 120 -3.73 -7.21 -17.91
N SER A 121 -3.47 -7.43 -19.21
CA SER A 121 -2.61 -6.52 -19.98
C SER A 121 -3.20 -5.10 -20.00
N TYR A 122 -4.50 -4.94 -20.22
CA TYR A 122 -5.17 -3.65 -20.18
C TYR A 122 -5.01 -2.94 -18.82
N ALA A 123 -5.19 -3.68 -17.71
CA ALA A 123 -5.12 -3.14 -16.35
C ALA A 123 -3.74 -2.56 -15.98
N LEU A 124 -2.66 -2.86 -16.71
CA LEU A 124 -1.35 -2.22 -16.50
C LEU A 124 -1.35 -0.70 -16.78
N ALA A 125 -2.38 -0.21 -17.49
CA ALA A 125 -2.64 1.21 -17.75
C ALA A 125 -3.64 1.85 -16.76
N ASP A 126 -4.05 1.14 -15.71
CA ASP A 126 -4.96 1.68 -14.70
C ASP A 126 -4.30 2.84 -13.92
N LYS A 127 -5.13 3.77 -13.43
CA LYS A 127 -4.67 4.92 -12.64
C LYS A 127 -4.44 4.58 -11.17
N TYR A 128 -5.06 3.51 -10.68
CA TYR A 128 -4.91 3.08 -9.29
C TYR A 128 -3.62 2.27 -9.13
N SER A 129 -2.59 2.91 -8.56
CA SER A 129 -1.22 2.38 -8.47
C SER A 129 -1.15 1.04 -7.75
N GLU A 130 -1.86 0.85 -6.64
CA GLU A 130 -1.86 -0.41 -5.87
C GLU A 130 -2.43 -1.57 -6.68
N LEU A 131 -3.49 -1.33 -7.46
CA LEU A 131 -4.04 -2.31 -8.37
C LEU A 131 -3.05 -2.67 -9.48
N THR A 132 -2.44 -1.67 -10.13
CA THR A 132 -1.43 -1.93 -11.16
C THR A 132 -0.24 -2.72 -10.59
N TYR A 133 0.18 -2.39 -9.37
CA TYR A 133 1.27 -3.06 -8.68
C TYR A 133 0.93 -4.53 -8.39
N TYR A 134 -0.29 -4.82 -7.91
CA TYR A 134 -0.73 -6.18 -7.65
C TYR A 134 -0.85 -7.02 -8.94
N VAL A 135 -1.41 -6.43 -10.00
CA VAL A 135 -1.51 -7.07 -11.32
C VAL A 135 -0.11 -7.38 -11.88
N GLU A 136 0.80 -6.41 -11.85
CA GLU A 136 2.16 -6.53 -12.39
C GLU A 136 3.02 -7.52 -11.58
N ASN A 137 3.03 -7.43 -10.25
CA ASN A 137 3.98 -8.18 -9.43
C ASN A 137 3.46 -9.53 -8.95
N THR A 138 2.14 -9.78 -9.01
CA THR A 138 1.52 -11.00 -8.47
C THR A 138 0.76 -11.78 -9.55
N ILE A 139 -0.25 -11.17 -10.17
CA ILE A 139 -1.19 -11.91 -11.03
C ILE A 139 -0.53 -12.34 -12.35
N ILE A 140 0.06 -11.40 -13.11
CA ILE A 140 0.65 -11.71 -14.42
C ILE A 140 1.82 -12.71 -14.31
N PRO A 141 2.76 -12.57 -13.35
CA PRO A 141 3.82 -13.56 -13.16
C PRO A 141 3.29 -14.97 -12.89
N ALA A 142 2.18 -15.11 -12.14
CA ALA A 142 1.55 -16.41 -11.89
C ALA A 142 0.92 -17.03 -13.15
N CYS A 143 0.40 -16.20 -14.07
CA CYS A 143 -0.11 -16.66 -15.37
C CYS A 143 1.03 -17.11 -16.31
N GLY A 144 2.26 -16.68 -16.06
CA GLY A 144 3.46 -17.13 -16.77
C GLY A 144 3.50 -16.75 -18.25
N LYS A 145 4.20 -17.56 -19.05
CA LYS A 145 4.51 -17.28 -20.47
C LYS A 145 3.27 -17.14 -21.37
N ALA A 146 2.12 -17.63 -20.95
CA ALA A 146 0.87 -17.47 -21.70
C ALA A 146 0.43 -16.00 -21.84
N MET A 147 0.97 -15.10 -21.00
CA MET A 147 0.72 -13.66 -21.07
C MET A 147 1.49 -12.93 -22.17
N LEU A 148 2.61 -13.50 -22.66
CA LEU A 148 3.50 -12.84 -23.62
C LEU A 148 2.75 -12.26 -24.85
N PRO A 149 1.84 -13.00 -25.51
CA PRO A 149 1.17 -12.51 -26.71
C PRO A 149 0.29 -11.27 -26.46
N PHE A 150 -0.31 -11.18 -25.27
CA PHE A 150 -1.15 -10.03 -24.87
C PHE A 150 -0.30 -8.82 -24.52
N LEU A 151 0.81 -9.03 -23.79
CA LEU A 151 1.74 -7.97 -23.45
C LEU A 151 2.38 -7.37 -24.72
N ILE A 152 2.75 -8.21 -25.69
CA ILE A 152 3.31 -7.77 -26.98
C ILE A 152 2.26 -7.01 -27.79
N ALA A 153 1.04 -7.54 -27.89
CA ALA A 153 -0.03 -6.92 -28.67
C ALA A 153 -0.36 -5.49 -28.19
N ASP A 154 -0.25 -5.24 -26.90
CA ASP A 154 -0.53 -3.94 -26.28
C ASP A 154 0.72 -3.07 -26.08
N PHE A 155 1.93 -3.60 -26.28
CA PHE A 155 3.15 -2.83 -26.12
C PHE A 155 3.27 -1.75 -27.20
N ARG A 156 3.57 -0.51 -26.80
CA ARG A 156 3.87 0.60 -27.71
C ARG A 156 5.22 1.22 -27.32
N LEU A 157 5.99 1.65 -28.32
CA LEU A 157 7.23 2.42 -28.12
C LEU A 157 6.89 3.87 -27.75
N GLU A 158 6.26 4.03 -26.59
CA GLU A 158 5.84 5.31 -26.02
C GLU A 158 6.28 5.35 -24.56
N ASP A 159 6.76 6.51 -24.12
CA ASP A 159 7.39 6.69 -22.80
C ASP A 159 6.38 6.81 -21.65
N LYS A 160 5.47 5.82 -21.57
CA LYS A 160 4.39 5.75 -20.59
C LYS A 160 4.62 4.60 -19.61
N ASN A 161 4.14 4.77 -18.38
CA ASN A 161 4.34 3.83 -17.28
C ASN A 161 3.83 2.42 -17.61
N GLU A 162 2.71 2.30 -18.31
CA GLU A 162 2.15 1.00 -18.71
C GLU A 162 3.05 0.23 -19.68
N ASN A 163 3.82 0.92 -20.54
CA ASN A 163 4.78 0.28 -21.43
C ASN A 163 6.04 -0.12 -20.67
N VAL A 164 6.48 0.68 -19.69
CA VAL A 164 7.58 0.31 -18.78
C VAL A 164 7.23 -0.98 -18.03
N ARG A 165 6.01 -1.09 -17.47
CA ARG A 165 5.53 -2.32 -16.81
C ARG A 165 5.49 -3.51 -17.78
N ARG A 166 4.97 -3.32 -18.99
CA ARG A 166 4.96 -4.36 -20.02
C ARG A 166 6.37 -4.80 -20.40
N LEU A 167 7.32 -3.89 -20.57
CA LEU A 167 8.71 -4.23 -20.88
C LEU A 167 9.33 -5.10 -19.78
N ARG A 168 9.14 -4.71 -18.52
CA ARG A 168 9.59 -5.48 -17.36
C ARG A 168 9.02 -6.89 -17.35
N LEU A 169 7.71 -7.01 -17.56
CA LEU A 169 7.02 -8.30 -17.63
C LEU A 169 7.48 -9.15 -18.82
N LEU A 170 7.72 -8.55 -19.99
CA LEU A 170 8.28 -9.24 -21.16
C LEU A 170 9.66 -9.83 -20.84
N HIS A 171 10.52 -9.06 -20.17
CA HIS A 171 11.81 -9.56 -19.72
C HIS A 171 11.67 -10.68 -18.68
N GLN A 172 10.86 -10.47 -17.64
CA GLN A 172 10.64 -11.44 -16.56
C GLN A 172 10.07 -12.77 -17.07
N LEU A 173 9.18 -12.73 -18.07
CA LEU A 173 8.57 -13.92 -18.67
C LEU A 173 9.45 -14.55 -19.77
N GLY A 174 10.63 -13.99 -20.05
CA GLY A 174 11.59 -14.54 -20.99
C GLY A 174 11.17 -14.38 -22.46
N TYR A 175 10.69 -13.19 -22.83
CA TYR A 175 10.42 -12.86 -24.23
C TYR A 175 11.69 -12.98 -25.08
N ALA A 176 11.64 -13.79 -26.13
CA ALA A 176 12.82 -14.14 -26.93
C ALA A 176 13.49 -12.94 -27.61
N GLU A 177 12.71 -11.94 -28.06
CA GLU A 177 13.23 -10.77 -28.77
C GLU A 177 13.45 -9.56 -27.85
N ILE A 178 13.58 -9.77 -26.54
CA ILE A 178 13.78 -8.67 -25.57
C ILE A 178 15.02 -7.82 -25.91
N GLY A 179 16.10 -8.44 -26.42
CA GLY A 179 17.31 -7.74 -26.85
C GLY A 179 17.04 -6.76 -27.99
N THR A 180 16.37 -7.22 -29.06
CA THR A 180 16.01 -6.37 -30.20
C THR A 180 15.05 -5.25 -29.79
N LEU A 181 14.14 -5.51 -28.85
CA LEU A 181 13.24 -4.50 -28.32
C LEU A 181 14.02 -3.42 -27.52
N VAL A 182 14.98 -3.84 -26.70
CA VAL A 182 15.87 -2.95 -25.97
C VAL A 182 16.69 -2.07 -26.91
N ASP A 183 17.26 -2.63 -27.98
CA ASP A 183 18.03 -1.86 -28.97
C ASP A 183 17.16 -0.77 -29.62
N LYS A 184 15.91 -1.10 -29.98
CA LYS A 184 14.93 -0.13 -30.51
C LYS A 184 14.60 0.98 -29.50
N ILE A 185 14.45 0.64 -28.22
CA ILE A 185 14.18 1.63 -27.17
C ILE A 185 15.31 2.66 -27.06
N PHE A 186 16.57 2.21 -27.16
CA PHE A 186 17.71 3.12 -27.14
C PHE A 186 17.76 4.00 -28.41
N SER A 187 17.39 3.49 -29.58
CA SER A 187 17.37 4.29 -30.82
C SER A 187 16.27 5.35 -30.85
N GLU A 188 15.11 5.09 -30.23
CA GLU A 188 13.97 6.03 -30.19
C GLU A 188 14.12 7.10 -29.09
N ASN A 189 15.15 6.99 -28.23
CA ASN A 189 15.43 7.93 -27.14
C ASN A 189 14.22 8.16 -26.21
N LEU A 190 13.65 7.06 -25.69
CA LEU A 190 12.49 7.02 -24.80
C LEU A 190 12.95 6.85 -23.33
N PRO A 191 13.07 7.91 -22.51
CA PRO A 191 13.87 7.85 -21.28
C PRO A 191 13.36 6.94 -20.15
N ASN A 192 12.05 6.84 -19.91
CA ASN A 192 11.51 5.92 -18.92
C ASN A 192 11.65 4.46 -19.38
N LEU A 193 11.45 4.18 -20.68
CA LEU A 193 11.72 2.86 -21.25
C LEU A 193 13.22 2.53 -21.26
N GLN A 194 14.10 3.51 -21.52
CA GLN A 194 15.55 3.35 -21.43
C GLN A 194 15.96 3.03 -19.99
N ALA A 195 15.39 3.70 -18.99
CA ALA A 195 15.65 3.39 -17.58
C ALA A 195 15.38 1.91 -17.25
N GLU A 196 14.26 1.36 -17.74
CA GLU A 196 13.97 -0.06 -17.57
C GLU A 196 14.88 -0.96 -18.42
N ALA A 197 15.17 -0.57 -19.66
CA ALA A 197 16.10 -1.29 -20.53
C ALA A 197 17.51 -1.39 -19.93
N ILE A 198 17.99 -0.36 -19.22
CA ILE A 198 19.25 -0.38 -18.47
C ILE A 198 19.24 -1.46 -17.39
N ASN A 199 18.14 -1.58 -16.64
CA ASN A 199 18.00 -2.64 -15.63
C ASN A 199 18.03 -4.05 -16.23
N ILE A 200 17.47 -4.21 -17.43
CA ILE A 200 17.47 -5.47 -18.20
C ILE A 200 18.87 -5.83 -18.67
N ILE A 201 19.59 -4.91 -19.33
CA ILE A 201 20.93 -5.22 -19.84
C ILE A 201 21.92 -5.48 -18.70
N ALA A 202 21.75 -4.87 -17.53
CA ALA A 202 22.59 -5.13 -16.36
C ALA A 202 22.62 -6.60 -15.93
N ASP A 203 21.64 -7.42 -16.32
CA ASP A 203 21.64 -8.87 -16.05
C ASP A 203 22.66 -9.66 -16.88
N LYS A 204 23.17 -9.09 -17.99
CA LYS A 204 24.18 -9.75 -18.84
C LYS A 204 25.56 -9.86 -18.16
N LYS A 205 25.91 -8.89 -17.31
CA LYS A 205 27.15 -8.84 -16.51
C LYS A 205 28.45 -8.99 -17.32
N ASP A 206 28.47 -8.51 -18.56
CA ASP A 206 29.68 -8.48 -19.40
C ASP A 206 30.32 -7.08 -19.44
N GLU A 207 31.61 -7.02 -19.80
CA GLU A 207 32.39 -5.78 -19.80
C GLU A 207 31.89 -4.71 -20.79
N GLN A 208 31.31 -5.13 -21.93
CA GLN A 208 30.80 -4.20 -22.94
C GLN A 208 29.53 -3.52 -22.42
N THR A 209 28.64 -4.30 -21.84
CA THR A 209 27.42 -3.81 -21.20
C THR A 209 27.75 -2.87 -20.03
N GLU A 210 28.72 -3.23 -19.18
CA GLU A 210 29.18 -2.36 -18.10
C GLU A 210 29.74 -1.02 -18.63
N ALA A 211 30.61 -1.06 -19.65
CA ALA A 211 31.16 0.15 -20.26
C ALA A 211 30.05 1.06 -20.84
N PHE A 212 29.04 0.46 -21.47
CA PHE A 212 27.88 1.18 -21.97
C PHE A 212 27.06 1.83 -20.82
N ILE A 213 26.76 1.10 -19.75
CA ILE A 213 26.06 1.64 -18.58
C ILE A 213 26.85 2.79 -17.94
N ILE A 214 28.17 2.68 -17.83
CA ILE A 214 29.05 3.75 -17.35
C ILE A 214 28.88 5.02 -18.21
N SER A 215 28.76 4.88 -19.54
CA SER A 215 28.56 6.05 -20.41
C SER A 215 27.23 6.77 -20.14
N LEU A 216 26.19 6.05 -19.71
CA LEU A 216 24.86 6.58 -19.43
C LEU A 216 24.78 7.33 -18.09
N THR A 217 25.80 7.23 -17.24
CA THR A 217 25.88 8.00 -15.97
C THR A 217 25.91 9.52 -16.19
N GLY A 218 26.36 9.96 -17.37
CA GLY A 218 26.40 11.37 -17.78
C GLY A 218 25.23 11.81 -18.65
N ASP A 219 24.19 10.99 -18.83
CA ASP A 219 23.07 11.29 -19.73
C ASP A 219 22.33 12.57 -19.29
N LYS A 220 21.71 13.31 -20.23
CA LYS A 220 20.95 14.53 -19.91
C LYS A 220 19.67 14.25 -19.13
N ASN A 221 19.07 13.08 -19.29
CA ASN A 221 17.83 12.68 -18.65
C ASN A 221 18.05 12.09 -17.25
N LYS A 222 17.29 12.56 -16.26
CA LYS A 222 17.38 12.13 -14.85
C LYS A 222 17.07 10.63 -14.68
N ALA A 223 16.07 10.10 -15.38
CA ALA A 223 15.65 8.70 -15.27
C ALA A 223 16.75 7.75 -15.78
N VAL A 224 17.36 8.08 -16.91
CA VAL A 224 18.48 7.33 -17.51
C VAL A 224 19.69 7.31 -16.56
N ARG A 225 20.08 8.47 -16.02
CA ARG A 225 21.19 8.53 -15.03
C ARG A 225 20.91 7.71 -13.78
N GLY A 226 19.70 7.83 -13.22
CA GLY A 226 19.32 7.10 -12.01
C GLY A 226 19.31 5.57 -12.21
N ALA A 227 18.81 5.12 -13.36
CA ALA A 227 18.87 3.72 -13.75
C ALA A 227 20.32 3.25 -13.97
N ALA A 228 21.17 4.07 -14.59
CA ALA A 228 22.59 3.76 -14.75
C ALA A 228 23.28 3.59 -13.39
N TYR A 229 23.07 4.49 -12.43
CA TYR A 229 23.64 4.34 -11.08
C TYR A 229 23.16 3.05 -10.39
N SER A 230 21.85 2.77 -10.45
CA SER A 230 21.27 1.55 -9.87
C SER A 230 21.82 0.28 -10.54
N ALA A 231 22.02 0.30 -11.85
CA ALA A 231 22.60 -0.80 -12.60
C ALA A 231 24.07 -1.03 -12.23
N LEU A 232 24.88 0.02 -12.06
CA LEU A 232 26.25 -0.11 -11.56
C LEU A 232 26.29 -0.74 -10.16
N ALA A 233 25.39 -0.34 -9.27
CA ALA A 233 25.28 -0.94 -7.94
C ALA A 233 24.87 -2.42 -8.00
N LYS A 234 23.98 -2.79 -8.93
CA LYS A 234 23.54 -4.17 -9.19
C LYS A 234 24.66 -5.03 -9.81
N LEU A 235 25.46 -4.47 -10.71
CA LEU A 235 26.61 -5.15 -11.31
C LEU A 235 27.65 -5.49 -10.24
N GLY A 236 27.93 -4.53 -9.35
CA GLY A 236 28.78 -4.76 -8.17
C GLY A 236 30.22 -5.16 -8.50
N THR A 237 30.72 -4.83 -9.69
CA THR A 237 32.14 -5.01 -10.06
C THR A 237 32.97 -3.87 -9.47
N GLN A 238 34.27 -4.09 -9.24
CA GLN A 238 35.18 -3.02 -8.77
C GLN A 238 35.06 -1.76 -9.64
N ARG A 239 35.05 -1.91 -10.96
CA ARG A 239 34.95 -0.80 -11.92
C ARG A 239 33.64 -0.02 -11.77
N SER A 240 32.52 -0.70 -11.56
CA SER A 240 31.22 -0.08 -11.32
C SER A 240 31.19 0.68 -9.99
N ILE A 241 31.77 0.08 -8.94
CA ILE A 241 31.86 0.69 -7.61
C ILE A 241 32.78 1.92 -7.63
N ASP A 242 33.95 1.82 -8.25
CA ASP A 242 34.88 2.94 -8.42
C ASP A 242 34.20 4.11 -9.13
N LYS A 243 33.40 3.82 -10.16
CA LYS A 243 32.65 4.86 -10.87
C LYS A 243 31.58 5.51 -9.99
N LEU A 244 30.84 4.73 -9.20
CA LEU A 244 29.87 5.27 -8.24
C LEU A 244 30.56 6.15 -7.19
N TYR A 245 31.74 5.74 -6.70
CA TYR A 245 32.53 6.50 -5.74
C TYR A 245 33.05 7.82 -6.33
N GLU A 246 33.57 7.80 -7.56
CA GLU A 246 33.98 8.98 -8.32
C GLU A 246 32.82 9.98 -8.47
N LEU A 247 31.65 9.49 -8.90
CA LEU A 247 30.45 10.30 -9.08
C LEU A 247 29.96 10.88 -7.75
N TYR A 248 29.94 10.09 -6.68
CA TYR A 248 29.56 10.52 -5.35
C TYR A 248 30.45 11.67 -4.83
N ASN A 249 31.76 11.59 -5.09
CA ASN A 249 32.74 12.59 -4.66
C ASN A 249 32.71 13.88 -5.47
N THR A 250 32.44 13.80 -6.77
CA THR A 250 32.51 14.95 -7.68
C THR A 250 31.15 15.62 -7.91
N ASN A 251 30.04 14.96 -7.54
CA ASN A 251 28.70 15.46 -7.81
C ASN A 251 28.35 16.73 -7.02
N LYS A 252 28.08 17.80 -7.76
CA LYS A 252 27.62 19.10 -7.24
C LYS A 252 26.10 19.31 -7.34
N GLN A 253 25.36 18.45 -8.04
CA GLN A 253 23.92 18.61 -8.26
C GLN A 253 23.09 17.82 -7.24
N LYS A 254 22.21 18.50 -6.52
CA LYS A 254 21.34 17.88 -5.49
C LYS A 254 20.51 16.71 -6.05
N GLY A 255 19.88 16.87 -7.22
CA GLY A 255 19.07 15.81 -7.81
C GLY A 255 19.84 14.54 -8.22
N ASN A 256 21.15 14.65 -8.46
CA ASN A 256 21.99 13.46 -8.68
C ASN A 256 22.47 12.85 -7.34
N ALA A 257 22.51 13.64 -6.26
CA ALA A 257 22.90 13.16 -4.94
C ALA A 257 21.91 12.13 -4.42
N GLU A 258 20.61 12.41 -4.54
CA GLU A 258 19.53 11.50 -4.13
C GLU A 258 19.59 10.18 -4.91
N LEU A 259 19.76 10.25 -6.24
CA LEU A 259 19.87 9.07 -7.08
C LEU A 259 21.11 8.23 -6.78
N LEU A 260 22.25 8.89 -6.52
CA LEU A 260 23.48 8.20 -6.12
C LEU A 260 23.31 7.55 -4.74
N ALA A 261 22.71 8.26 -3.78
CA ALA A 261 22.47 7.73 -2.45
C ALA A 261 21.61 6.46 -2.49
N GLU A 262 20.50 6.50 -3.23
CA GLU A 262 19.62 5.35 -3.42
C GLU A 262 20.33 4.15 -4.09
N ALA A 263 21.19 4.42 -5.07
CA ALA A 263 21.96 3.38 -5.75
C ALA A 263 23.03 2.76 -4.83
N ILE A 264 23.83 3.59 -4.15
CA ILE A 264 24.93 3.14 -3.27
C ILE A 264 24.37 2.39 -2.04
N ALA A 265 23.19 2.78 -1.54
CA ALA A 265 22.46 2.04 -0.52
C ALA A 265 22.18 0.57 -0.88
N LYS A 266 22.16 0.22 -2.18
CA LYS A 266 21.95 -1.15 -2.68
C LYS A 266 23.24 -1.94 -2.87
N VAL A 267 24.42 -1.34 -2.72
CA VAL A 267 25.71 -2.04 -2.75
C VAL A 267 25.78 -2.98 -1.55
N ALA A 268 25.95 -4.28 -1.79
CA ALA A 268 25.82 -5.30 -0.75
C ALA A 268 27.16 -5.70 -0.09
N ALA A 269 28.25 -5.72 -0.84
CA ALA A 269 29.53 -6.28 -0.37
C ALA A 269 30.28 -5.29 0.55
N PRO A 270 30.68 -5.70 1.77
CA PRO A 270 31.42 -4.85 2.73
C PRO A 270 32.65 -4.16 2.16
N GLU A 271 33.48 -4.87 1.44
CA GLU A 271 34.69 -4.36 0.79
C GLU A 271 34.40 -3.17 -0.16
N TYR A 272 33.19 -3.09 -0.69
CA TYR A 272 32.77 -2.05 -1.62
C TYR A 272 32.01 -0.92 -0.94
N PHE A 273 31.26 -1.18 0.13
CA PHE A 273 30.51 -0.12 0.79
C PHE A 273 31.29 0.63 1.88
N LEU A 274 32.28 0.00 2.54
CA LEU A 274 33.04 0.62 3.64
C LEU A 274 33.68 1.98 3.25
N PRO A 275 34.28 2.14 2.06
CA PRO A 275 34.82 3.45 1.64
C PRO A 275 33.77 4.56 1.59
N PHE A 276 32.50 4.24 1.30
CA PHE A 276 31.41 5.22 1.34
C PHE A 276 31.07 5.62 2.77
N VAL A 277 31.09 4.66 3.72
CA VAL A 277 30.86 4.94 5.14
C VAL A 277 31.94 5.86 5.70
N GLU A 278 33.22 5.55 5.42
CA GLU A 278 34.36 6.41 5.79
C GLU A 278 34.21 7.82 5.20
N LYS A 279 33.79 7.92 3.93
CA LYS A 279 33.60 9.22 3.29
C LYS A 279 32.46 10.03 3.90
N ILE A 280 31.40 9.38 4.38
CA ILE A 280 30.30 10.05 5.08
C ILE A 280 30.77 10.55 6.46
N GLN A 281 31.58 9.75 7.17
CA GLN A 281 32.21 10.20 8.41
C GLN A 281 33.13 11.41 8.17
N GLU A 282 33.94 11.40 7.11
CA GLU A 282 34.76 12.57 6.72
C GLU A 282 33.88 13.82 6.47
N ARG A 283 32.77 13.68 5.75
CA ARG A 283 31.82 14.78 5.50
C ARG A 283 31.14 15.27 6.77
N TYR A 284 30.81 14.37 7.69
CA TYR A 284 30.31 14.74 9.02
C TYR A 284 31.32 15.60 9.77
N GLN A 285 32.60 15.19 9.81
CA GLN A 285 33.65 15.98 10.46
C GLN A 285 33.88 17.32 9.77
N GLN A 286 33.88 17.36 8.44
CA GLN A 286 33.98 18.61 7.67
C GLN A 286 32.83 19.57 8.00
N LEU A 287 31.60 19.07 8.11
CA LEU A 287 30.42 19.84 8.46
C LEU A 287 30.58 20.56 9.82
N LEU A 288 31.26 19.95 10.78
CA LEU A 288 31.56 20.57 12.09
C LEU A 288 32.61 21.69 11.99
N THR A 289 33.46 21.68 10.97
CA THR A 289 34.53 22.68 10.80
C THR A 289 34.12 23.91 9.98
N ILE A 290 32.93 23.91 9.37
CA ILE A 290 32.43 25.05 8.58
C ILE A 290 32.29 26.28 9.49
N ASP A 291 32.68 27.46 9.00
CA ASP A 291 32.49 28.72 9.71
C ASP A 291 30.99 29.03 9.85
N ASP A 292 30.53 29.23 11.08
CA ASP A 292 29.14 29.56 11.42
C ASP A 292 28.67 30.90 10.83
N SER A 293 29.60 31.76 10.39
CA SER A 293 29.31 33.01 9.67
C SER A 293 28.89 32.78 8.21
N ASP A 294 29.32 31.68 7.58
CA ASP A 294 28.92 31.29 6.23
C ASP A 294 27.66 30.40 6.28
N GLU A 295 26.52 31.03 6.58
CA GLU A 295 25.23 30.33 6.71
C GLU A 295 24.83 29.59 5.43
N LYS A 296 25.28 30.07 4.27
CA LYS A 296 24.97 29.45 2.97
C LYS A 296 25.76 28.16 2.79
N ALA A 297 27.06 28.17 3.07
CA ALA A 297 27.89 26.96 3.02
C ALA A 297 27.42 25.93 4.05
N LEU A 298 27.12 26.36 5.27
CA LEU A 298 26.63 25.48 6.33
C LEU A 298 25.28 24.83 5.95
N SER A 299 24.32 25.62 5.45
CA SER A 299 23.03 25.10 5.01
C SER A 299 23.17 24.10 3.86
N ALA A 300 23.98 24.42 2.84
CA ALA A 300 24.24 23.51 1.72
C ALA A 300 24.91 22.19 2.16
N ALA A 301 25.83 22.26 3.13
CA ALA A 301 26.47 21.08 3.70
C ALA A 301 25.49 20.20 4.47
N PHE A 302 24.60 20.78 5.29
CA PHE A 302 23.56 20.04 5.99
C PHE A 302 22.55 19.40 5.03
N GLU A 303 22.06 20.15 4.05
CA GLU A 303 21.14 19.61 3.03
C GLU A 303 21.76 18.43 2.28
N ARG A 304 23.06 18.50 1.98
CA ARG A 304 23.76 17.40 1.32
C ARG A 304 24.00 16.22 2.27
N PHE A 305 24.47 16.49 3.49
CA PHE A 305 24.80 15.46 4.47
C PHE A 305 23.59 14.60 4.83
N VAL A 306 22.40 15.21 4.95
CA VAL A 306 21.17 14.44 5.20
C VAL A 306 20.91 13.42 4.09
N ILE A 307 21.09 13.79 2.81
CA ILE A 307 20.94 12.85 1.69
C ILE A 307 22.01 11.76 1.76
N ASP A 308 23.23 12.12 2.16
CA ASP A 308 24.32 11.15 2.28
C ASP A 308 24.05 10.10 3.38
N ILE A 309 23.21 10.38 4.39
CA ILE A 309 22.82 9.39 5.40
C ILE A 309 22.13 8.17 4.77
N ASP A 310 21.31 8.35 3.72
CA ASP A 310 20.59 7.25 3.07
C ASP A 310 21.53 6.19 2.46
N ILE A 311 22.76 6.56 2.12
CA ILE A 311 23.78 5.61 1.63
C ILE A 311 24.05 4.49 2.65
N LEU A 312 23.89 4.78 3.95
CA LEU A 312 24.12 3.84 5.04
C LEU A 312 23.00 2.79 5.15
N ALA A 313 21.92 2.91 4.38
CA ALA A 313 20.86 1.90 4.36
C ALA A 313 21.42 0.53 3.92
N ASN A 314 20.92 -0.51 4.59
CA ASN A 314 21.35 -1.90 4.51
C ASN A 314 22.81 -2.16 4.92
N LYS A 315 23.50 -1.20 5.55
CA LYS A 315 24.90 -1.33 6.00
C LYS A 315 24.98 -1.58 7.50
N ASP A 316 24.77 -2.82 7.91
CA ASP A 316 24.79 -3.22 9.33
C ASP A 316 26.24 -3.41 9.84
N CYS A 317 26.97 -2.31 10.03
CA CYS A 317 28.33 -2.29 10.58
C CYS A 317 28.47 -1.30 11.75
N GLU A 318 29.49 -1.49 12.59
CA GLU A 318 29.70 -0.74 13.85
C GLU A 318 29.93 0.76 13.59
N GLU A 319 30.54 1.10 12.47
CA GLU A 319 30.83 2.46 12.02
C GLU A 319 29.55 3.29 11.83
N VAL A 320 28.45 2.66 11.37
CA VAL A 320 27.15 3.33 11.21
C VAL A 320 26.54 3.65 12.56
N TYR A 321 26.54 2.70 13.49
CA TYR A 321 26.03 2.93 14.85
C TYR A 321 26.86 3.96 15.60
N THR A 322 28.18 3.93 15.42
CA THR A 322 29.12 4.90 16.02
C THR A 322 28.85 6.31 15.50
N LEU A 323 28.72 6.49 14.18
CA LEU A 323 28.38 7.79 13.59
C LEU A 323 27.04 8.33 14.13
N PHE A 324 26.00 7.49 14.18
CA PHE A 324 24.70 7.92 14.72
C PHE A 324 24.76 8.23 16.21
N ALA A 325 25.54 7.49 17.00
CA ALA A 325 25.78 7.81 18.41
C ALA A 325 26.45 9.18 18.56
N GLU A 326 27.50 9.46 17.78
CA GLU A 326 28.18 10.76 17.76
C GLU A 326 27.22 11.90 17.38
N MET A 327 26.42 11.73 16.33
CA MET A 327 25.43 12.72 15.90
C MET A 327 24.40 13.04 17.00
N LEU A 328 23.92 12.02 17.72
CA LEU A 328 22.98 12.22 18.83
C LEU A 328 23.63 12.95 20.01
N GLN A 329 24.90 12.66 20.32
CA GLN A 329 25.60 13.18 21.49
C GLN A 329 26.25 14.56 21.26
N ASN A 330 26.62 14.88 20.02
CA ASN A 330 27.36 16.09 19.70
C ASN A 330 26.48 17.33 19.83
N LYS A 331 26.73 18.14 20.88
CA LYS A 331 25.96 19.35 21.17
C LYS A 331 26.09 20.43 20.10
N GLU A 332 27.28 20.56 19.51
CA GLU A 332 27.56 21.55 18.48
C GLU A 332 26.82 21.22 17.19
N PHE A 333 26.91 19.97 16.73
CA PHE A 333 26.13 19.47 15.60
C PHE A 333 24.64 19.78 15.78
N ASN A 334 24.09 19.45 16.95
CA ASN A 334 22.68 19.65 17.24
C ASN A 334 22.27 21.13 17.30
N ALA A 335 23.14 22.02 17.81
CA ALA A 335 22.91 23.45 17.80
C ALA A 335 22.92 24.02 16.37
N ARG A 336 23.91 23.64 15.57
CA ARG A 336 24.04 24.05 14.15
C ARG A 336 22.87 23.54 13.32
N ARG A 337 22.49 22.26 13.46
CA ARG A 337 21.32 21.65 12.82
C ARG A 337 20.05 22.45 13.10
N LYS A 338 19.77 22.73 14.38
CA LYS A 338 18.59 23.53 14.79
C LYS A 338 18.62 24.96 14.25
N LYS A 339 19.81 25.56 14.12
CA LYS A 339 19.98 26.89 13.51
C LYS A 339 19.61 26.83 12.02
N VAL A 340 20.14 25.85 11.28
CA VAL A 340 19.90 25.68 9.84
C VAL A 340 18.43 25.41 9.54
N PHE A 341 17.81 24.47 10.25
CA PHE A 341 16.40 24.07 10.02
C PHE A 341 15.39 24.84 10.87
N LYS A 342 15.74 26.02 11.40
CA LYS A 342 14.86 26.78 12.30
C LYS A 342 13.47 27.09 11.71
N ASN A 343 13.42 27.35 10.39
CA ASN A 343 12.22 27.77 9.68
C ASN A 343 11.68 26.72 8.70
N THR A 344 12.30 25.54 8.67
CA THR A 344 11.98 24.45 7.75
C THR A 344 11.86 23.14 8.51
N TYR A 345 11.36 22.10 7.85
CA TYR A 345 11.39 20.76 8.42
C TYR A 345 12.84 20.28 8.55
N ASP A 346 13.20 19.71 9.70
CA ASP A 346 14.49 19.07 9.92
C ASP A 346 14.38 17.57 9.59
N PRO A 347 14.93 17.12 8.45
CA PRO A 347 14.82 15.73 8.02
C PRO A 347 15.79 14.78 8.73
N THR A 348 16.74 15.27 9.53
CA THR A 348 17.89 14.45 10.02
C THR A 348 17.42 13.19 10.75
N ALA A 349 16.48 13.33 11.68
CA ALA A 349 15.95 12.20 12.45
C ALA A 349 15.24 11.15 11.58
N ASN A 350 14.56 11.60 10.51
CA ASN A 350 13.86 10.71 9.59
C ASN A 350 14.82 9.88 8.75
N TYR A 351 15.90 10.47 8.24
CA TYR A 351 16.91 9.75 7.46
C TYR A 351 17.65 8.74 8.35
N MET A 352 18.05 9.13 9.56
CA MET A 352 18.64 8.19 10.53
C MET A 352 17.69 7.02 10.85
N MET A 353 16.41 7.30 11.09
CA MET A 353 15.39 6.28 11.31
C MET A 353 15.21 5.37 10.09
N GLY A 354 15.19 5.95 8.89
CA GLY A 354 15.10 5.21 7.62
C GLY A 354 16.22 4.18 7.51
N VAL A 355 17.47 4.61 7.76
CA VAL A 355 18.63 3.71 7.81
C VAL A 355 18.47 2.65 8.89
N LEU A 356 18.21 3.02 10.15
CA LEU A 356 18.09 2.07 11.26
C LEU A 356 17.04 0.97 10.99
N ASN A 357 15.94 1.30 10.33
CA ASN A 357 14.89 0.33 9.97
C ASN A 357 15.35 -0.73 8.95
N THR A 358 16.46 -0.50 8.25
CA THR A 358 17.06 -1.47 7.30
C THR A 358 18.11 -2.38 7.94
N LEU A 359 18.52 -2.11 9.18
CA LEU A 359 19.58 -2.84 9.86
C LEU A 359 19.02 -3.97 10.73
N ASN A 360 19.92 -4.75 11.35
CA ASN A 360 19.51 -5.81 12.27
C ASN A 360 18.72 -5.24 13.46
N SER A 361 17.49 -5.72 13.64
CA SER A 361 16.56 -5.18 14.63
C SER A 361 17.06 -5.29 16.07
N ASP A 362 17.79 -6.34 16.43
CA ASP A 362 18.27 -6.53 17.81
C ASP A 362 19.41 -5.56 18.13
N LYS A 363 20.33 -5.35 17.19
CA LYS A 363 21.39 -4.33 17.32
C LYS A 363 20.82 -2.93 17.39
N VAL A 364 19.83 -2.61 16.57
CA VAL A 364 19.14 -1.31 16.57
C VAL A 364 18.45 -1.05 17.93
N LEU A 365 17.80 -2.06 18.51
CA LEU A 365 17.19 -1.92 19.82
C LEU A 365 18.23 -1.72 20.93
N ALA A 366 19.38 -2.40 20.87
CA ALA A 366 20.50 -2.16 21.78
C ALA A 366 21.08 -0.73 21.64
N PHE A 367 21.18 -0.23 20.41
CA PHE A 367 21.57 1.16 20.13
C PHE A 367 20.60 2.14 20.76
N TYR A 368 19.29 1.94 20.57
CA TYR A 368 18.27 2.79 21.18
C TYR A 368 18.28 2.74 22.69
N ASP A 369 18.45 1.55 23.30
CA ASP A 369 18.54 1.42 24.75
C ASP A 369 19.68 2.22 25.36
N THR A 370 20.82 2.24 24.66
CA THR A 370 22.01 2.98 25.07
C THR A 370 21.79 4.48 24.99
N HIS A 371 21.07 4.96 23.97
CA HIS A 371 20.95 6.39 23.66
C HIS A 371 19.58 7.02 23.97
N LYS A 372 18.65 6.28 24.57
CA LYS A 372 17.24 6.70 24.79
C LYS A 372 17.05 8.06 25.46
N GLN A 373 17.96 8.46 26.33
CA GLN A 373 17.90 9.77 27.02
C GLN A 373 18.05 10.97 26.06
N LEU A 374 18.59 10.74 24.86
CA LEU A 374 18.80 11.78 23.85
C LEU A 374 17.58 11.94 22.92
N LEU A 375 16.66 10.97 22.90
CA LEU A 375 15.54 10.88 21.96
C LEU A 375 14.34 11.73 22.41
N THR A 376 14.57 13.02 22.62
CA THR A 376 13.57 13.94 23.18
C THR A 376 13.08 14.94 22.13
N TYR A 377 11.91 15.54 22.39
CA TYR A 377 11.40 16.66 21.60
C TYR A 377 12.37 17.86 21.61
N THR A 378 12.93 18.17 22.78
CA THR A 378 13.89 19.27 22.92
C THR A 378 15.15 19.06 22.10
N ASN A 379 15.57 17.80 21.90
CA ASN A 379 16.67 17.45 21.02
C ASN A 379 16.26 17.23 19.57
N GLY A 380 14.97 17.37 19.21
CA GLY A 380 14.51 17.16 17.83
C GLY A 380 14.64 15.71 17.35
N TYR A 381 14.50 14.74 18.26
CA TYR A 381 14.58 13.29 17.99
C TYR A 381 13.36 12.53 18.55
N SER A 382 12.22 13.19 18.75
CA SER A 382 10.99 12.56 19.24
C SER A 382 10.48 11.46 18.32
N ASP A 383 10.66 11.60 17.01
CA ASP A 383 10.20 10.61 16.03
C ASP A 383 11.04 9.32 16.11
N MET A 384 12.32 9.43 16.45
CA MET A 384 13.16 8.27 16.73
C MET A 384 12.72 7.55 18.02
N TRP A 385 12.19 8.27 19.02
CA TRP A 385 11.60 7.64 20.21
C TRP A 385 10.33 6.85 19.85
N ILE A 386 9.49 7.38 18.96
CA ILE A 386 8.32 6.67 18.43
C ILE A 386 8.76 5.41 17.68
N ASN A 387 9.77 5.53 16.79
CA ASN A 387 10.31 4.39 16.08
C ASN A 387 10.87 3.32 17.03
N TYR A 388 11.62 3.74 18.06
CA TYR A 388 12.15 2.83 19.05
C TYR A 388 11.04 2.00 19.69
N PHE A 389 9.96 2.65 20.14
CA PHE A 389 8.79 1.93 20.67
C PHE A 389 8.20 0.95 19.65
N CYS A 390 7.91 1.41 18.43
CA CYS A 390 7.29 0.58 17.40
C CYS A 390 8.16 -0.65 17.04
N SER A 391 9.47 -0.47 16.93
CA SER A 391 10.44 -1.53 16.66
C SER A 391 10.54 -2.50 17.83
N ALA A 392 10.59 -2.00 19.07
CA ALA A 392 10.63 -2.84 20.27
C ALA A 392 9.34 -3.65 20.42
N PHE A 393 8.18 -3.05 20.15
CA PHE A 393 6.89 -3.71 20.26
C PHE A 393 6.75 -4.88 19.26
N LYS A 394 7.19 -4.68 18.02
CA LYS A 394 7.15 -5.69 16.95
C LYS A 394 8.19 -6.81 17.12
N ASN A 395 9.32 -6.53 17.78
CA ASN A 395 10.41 -7.48 17.93
C ASN A 395 10.14 -8.48 19.08
N LYS A 396 10.05 -9.78 18.74
CA LYS A 396 9.81 -10.86 19.69
C LYS A 396 10.92 -11.04 20.74
N ASN A 397 12.16 -10.67 20.42
CA ASN A 397 13.31 -10.78 21.32
C ASN A 397 13.32 -9.68 22.40
N TYR A 398 12.57 -8.60 22.19
CA TYR A 398 12.40 -7.55 23.18
C TYR A 398 11.26 -7.92 24.13
N SER A 399 11.54 -8.16 25.40
CA SER A 399 10.53 -8.67 26.35
C SER A 399 9.48 -7.62 26.72
N LYS A 400 8.30 -8.08 27.15
CA LYS A 400 7.22 -7.20 27.63
C LYS A 400 7.59 -6.47 28.92
N GLU A 401 8.40 -7.10 29.77
CA GLU A 401 8.93 -6.52 31.00
C GLU A 401 9.83 -5.33 30.67
N LYS A 402 10.69 -5.50 29.67
CA LYS A 402 11.58 -4.43 29.20
C LYS A 402 10.80 -3.32 28.50
N LEU A 403 9.75 -3.64 27.73
CA LEU A 403 8.83 -2.62 27.18
C LEU A 403 8.25 -1.76 28.30
N PHE A 404 7.80 -2.38 29.38
CA PHE A 404 7.30 -1.64 30.53
C PHE A 404 8.38 -0.75 31.16
N GLU A 405 9.55 -1.30 31.44
CA GLU A 405 10.65 -0.57 32.11
C GLU A 405 11.11 0.66 31.32
N VAL A 406 11.12 0.57 29.99
CA VAL A 406 11.59 1.65 29.12
C VAL A 406 10.50 2.69 28.86
N PHE A 407 9.28 2.27 28.53
CA PHE A 407 8.27 3.18 27.97
C PHE A 407 7.22 3.67 28.98
N SER A 408 7.00 2.96 30.10
CA SER A 408 5.92 3.29 31.04
C SER A 408 6.03 4.70 31.64
N SER A 409 7.25 5.14 31.97
CA SER A 409 7.50 6.44 32.60
C SER A 409 7.17 7.65 31.71
N GLN A 410 7.10 7.42 30.39
CA GLN A 410 6.86 8.42 29.35
C GLN A 410 5.40 8.47 28.88
N LEU A 411 4.55 7.54 29.34
CA LEU A 411 3.13 7.55 29.01
C LEU A 411 2.48 8.86 29.49
N GLY A 412 1.81 9.57 28.57
CA GLY A 412 1.20 10.87 28.82
C GLY A 412 2.16 12.07 28.86
N LYS A 413 3.48 11.82 28.75
CA LYS A 413 4.52 12.88 28.73
C LYS A 413 5.19 13.01 27.37
N SER A 414 5.17 11.95 26.56
CA SER A 414 5.81 11.89 25.25
C SER A 414 4.80 11.97 24.11
N ALA A 415 5.24 12.49 22.96
CA ALA A 415 4.51 12.44 21.69
C ALA A 415 4.20 11.00 21.23
N ALA A 416 4.93 10.00 21.76
CA ALA A 416 4.66 8.59 21.50
C ALA A 416 3.41 8.05 22.19
N THR A 417 2.77 8.78 23.11
CA THR A 417 1.60 8.29 23.88
C THR A 417 0.50 7.74 22.97
N ASP A 418 0.22 8.43 21.86
CA ASP A 418 -0.79 7.97 20.91
C ASP A 418 -0.40 6.64 20.24
N ASN A 419 0.84 6.59 19.73
CA ASN A 419 1.40 5.41 19.08
C ASN A 419 1.48 4.20 20.03
N ILE A 420 1.79 4.43 21.31
CA ILE A 420 1.81 3.38 22.33
C ILE A 420 0.42 2.78 22.51
N LEU A 421 -0.58 3.64 22.72
CA LEU A 421 -1.95 3.20 22.95
C LEU A 421 -2.57 2.57 21.69
N GLU A 422 -2.25 3.08 20.50
CA GLU A 422 -2.64 2.48 19.22
C GLU A 422 -2.06 1.07 19.06
N ALA A 423 -0.75 0.90 19.25
CA ALA A 423 -0.09 -0.39 19.11
C ALA A 423 -0.61 -1.43 20.13
N PHE A 424 -0.88 -1.00 21.36
CA PHE A 424 -1.42 -1.89 22.40
C PHE A 424 -2.87 -2.26 22.13
N SER A 425 -3.72 -1.28 21.79
CA SER A 425 -5.15 -1.52 21.60
C SER A 425 -5.47 -2.24 20.29
N GLY A 426 -4.59 -2.13 19.28
CA GLY A 426 -4.87 -2.59 17.94
C GLY A 426 -5.91 -1.74 17.18
N ILE A 427 -6.27 -0.57 17.72
CA ILE A 427 -7.28 0.32 17.14
C ILE A 427 -6.58 1.45 16.36
N ALA A 428 -6.54 1.32 15.03
CA ALA A 428 -5.99 2.33 14.13
C ALA A 428 -6.71 3.68 14.23
N GLY A 429 -5.99 4.78 13.99
CA GLY A 429 -6.54 6.14 14.07
C GLY A 429 -7.64 6.46 13.05
N ALA A 430 -8.45 7.48 13.33
CA ALA A 430 -9.65 7.88 12.57
C ALA A 430 -9.42 8.24 11.08
N TYR A 431 -8.17 8.44 10.64
CA TYR A 431 -7.83 8.73 9.23
C TYR A 431 -7.56 7.48 8.39
N ALA A 432 -7.67 6.27 8.94
CA ALA A 432 -7.64 5.02 8.18
C ALA A 432 -9.00 4.80 7.49
N TYR A 433 -9.22 5.51 6.37
CA TYR A 433 -10.50 5.65 5.67
C TYR A 433 -11.22 4.35 5.26
N ASN A 434 -10.62 3.16 5.40
CA ASN A 434 -11.23 1.90 4.92
C ASN A 434 -10.95 0.66 5.80
N ALA A 435 -10.48 0.78 7.05
CA ALA A 435 -10.22 -0.40 7.87
C ALA A 435 -10.45 -0.19 9.37
N ARG A 436 -11.72 -0.22 9.80
CA ARG A 436 -12.06 -0.57 11.20
C ARG A 436 -12.15 -2.09 11.34
N LYS A 437 -11.13 -2.84 10.88
CA LYS A 437 -10.95 -4.20 11.38
C LYS A 437 -10.31 -4.04 12.75
N GLU A 438 -11.03 -4.42 13.81
CA GLU A 438 -10.41 -4.57 15.13
C GLU A 438 -9.21 -5.49 14.96
N SER A 439 -7.99 -4.99 15.19
CA SER A 439 -6.88 -5.90 15.45
C SER A 439 -6.89 -6.21 16.94
N GLU A 440 -6.72 -7.48 17.29
CA GLU A 440 -6.81 -7.92 18.68
C GLU A 440 -5.71 -7.28 19.54
N VAL A 441 -6.05 -6.97 20.79
CA VAL A 441 -5.08 -6.50 21.80
C VAL A 441 -3.98 -7.55 21.96
N ARG A 442 -2.73 -7.13 21.75
CA ARG A 442 -1.54 -8.00 21.85
C ARG A 442 -1.13 -8.21 23.31
N VAL A 443 -1.97 -8.92 24.06
CA VAL A 443 -1.75 -9.25 25.49
C VAL A 443 -0.42 -9.96 25.71
N ASP A 444 0.05 -10.73 24.73
CA ASP A 444 1.37 -11.39 24.76
C ASP A 444 2.54 -10.41 24.88
N ARG A 445 2.35 -9.14 24.52
CA ARG A 445 3.35 -8.06 24.58
C ARG A 445 3.15 -7.11 25.76
N LEU A 446 2.16 -7.35 26.62
CA LEU A 446 1.80 -6.46 27.71
C LEU A 446 2.18 -7.05 29.07
N ASP A 447 3.03 -6.32 29.79
CA ASP A 447 3.33 -6.60 31.20
C ASP A 447 2.16 -6.18 32.12
N PRO A 448 1.76 -7.00 33.11
CA PRO A 448 0.67 -6.66 34.03
C PRO A 448 0.83 -5.32 34.75
N ARG A 449 2.05 -4.83 34.94
CA ARG A 449 2.32 -3.52 35.57
C ARG A 449 1.73 -2.35 34.78
N TRP A 450 1.43 -2.53 33.48
CA TRP A 450 0.75 -1.51 32.67
C TRP A 450 -0.63 -1.14 33.21
N VAL A 451 -1.34 -2.05 33.89
CA VAL A 451 -2.67 -1.79 34.46
C VAL A 451 -2.64 -0.57 35.38
N THR A 452 -1.73 -0.56 36.36
CA THR A 452 -1.58 0.55 37.31
C THR A 452 -1.18 1.86 36.62
N THR A 453 -0.28 1.77 35.64
CA THR A 453 0.19 2.93 34.87
C THR A 453 -0.93 3.53 34.03
N LEU A 454 -1.74 2.71 33.35
CA LEU A 454 -2.87 3.14 32.52
C LEU A 454 -3.95 3.80 33.37
N TYR A 455 -4.31 3.21 34.51
CA TYR A 455 -5.24 3.86 35.45
C TYR A 455 -4.74 5.22 35.93
N SER A 456 -3.45 5.31 36.30
CA SER A 456 -2.85 6.58 36.73
C SER A 456 -2.88 7.61 35.61
N PHE A 457 -2.56 7.20 34.38
CA PHE A 457 -2.61 8.05 33.20
C PHE A 457 -4.04 8.55 32.92
N ILE A 458 -5.04 7.66 32.86
CA ILE A 458 -6.43 8.06 32.61
C ILE A 458 -6.92 9.02 33.70
N ASN A 459 -6.60 8.75 34.97
CA ASN A 459 -6.98 9.64 36.08
C ASN A 459 -6.31 11.02 36.01
N SER A 460 -5.19 11.15 35.30
CA SER A 460 -4.54 12.44 35.06
C SER A 460 -5.20 13.27 33.94
N LEU A 461 -6.04 12.65 33.10
CA LEU A 461 -6.71 13.33 32.00
C LEU A 461 -7.83 14.25 32.52
N LYS A 462 -7.88 15.47 31.98
CA LYS A 462 -8.93 16.45 32.32
C LYS A 462 -10.32 16.04 31.83
N LYS A 463 -10.39 15.34 30.70
CA LYS A 463 -11.61 14.83 30.08
C LYS A 463 -11.35 13.43 29.54
N LEU A 464 -12.37 12.59 29.55
CA LEU A 464 -12.31 11.20 29.11
C LEU A 464 -12.85 10.98 27.69
N ASN A 465 -13.22 12.05 26.99
CA ASN A 465 -13.79 12.01 25.64
C ASN A 465 -12.71 12.19 24.55
N ASN A 466 -11.63 11.40 24.64
CA ASN A 466 -10.51 11.46 23.72
C ASN A 466 -10.04 10.07 23.30
N ASN A 467 -9.19 10.03 22.28
CA ASN A 467 -8.68 8.80 21.71
C ASN A 467 -7.81 7.97 22.65
N TYR A 468 -7.04 8.63 23.52
CA TYR A 468 -6.26 7.96 24.53
C TYR A 468 -7.11 7.13 25.49
N THR A 469 -8.30 7.63 25.85
CA THR A 469 -9.16 7.00 26.84
C THR A 469 -9.70 5.67 26.35
N TYR A 470 -10.36 5.63 25.19
CA TYR A 470 -10.93 4.37 24.71
C TYR A 470 -9.84 3.33 24.40
N ARG A 471 -8.71 3.74 23.80
CA ARG A 471 -7.58 2.83 23.54
C ARG A 471 -7.05 2.22 24.84
N ALA A 472 -6.88 3.02 25.88
CA ALA A 472 -6.44 2.54 27.19
C ALA A 472 -7.49 1.62 27.84
N LEU A 473 -8.78 1.89 27.70
CA LEU A 473 -9.85 1.02 28.23
C LEU A 473 -9.89 -0.35 27.55
N PHE A 474 -9.65 -0.43 26.23
CA PHE A 474 -9.53 -1.71 25.52
C PHE A 474 -8.34 -2.53 26.03
N VAL A 475 -7.20 -1.86 26.27
CA VAL A 475 -6.01 -2.53 26.81
C VAL A 475 -6.26 -3.03 28.24
N LEU A 476 -6.91 -2.23 29.08
CA LEU A 476 -7.29 -2.64 30.45
C LEU A 476 -8.29 -3.82 30.43
N ASP A 477 -9.28 -3.79 29.55
CA ASP A 477 -10.25 -4.87 29.39
C ASP A 477 -9.58 -6.20 29.04
N ALA A 478 -8.59 -6.17 28.14
CA ALA A 478 -7.84 -7.36 27.76
C ALA A 478 -6.91 -7.87 28.87
N LEU A 479 -6.40 -6.99 29.74
CA LEU A 479 -5.48 -7.35 30.83
C LEU A 479 -6.18 -7.83 32.10
N GLU A 480 -7.31 -7.20 32.46
CA GLU A 480 -8.01 -7.46 33.73
C GLU A 480 -9.31 -8.26 33.55
N GLY A 481 -9.88 -8.30 32.35
CA GLY A 481 -11.19 -8.91 32.10
C GLY A 481 -12.30 -8.22 32.89
N THR A 482 -13.00 -8.98 33.74
CA THR A 482 -14.08 -8.46 34.58
C THR A 482 -13.52 -7.71 35.78
N SER A 483 -13.70 -6.40 35.82
CA SER A 483 -13.20 -5.51 36.87
C SER A 483 -14.20 -4.39 37.14
N GLN A 484 -14.69 -4.30 38.39
CA GLN A 484 -15.63 -3.26 38.82
C GLN A 484 -15.04 -1.86 38.66
N ARG A 485 -13.74 -1.70 38.94
CA ARG A 485 -13.06 -0.41 38.76
C ARG A 485 -13.03 0.01 37.29
N LEU A 486 -12.88 -0.95 36.38
CA LEU A 486 -12.93 -0.71 34.95
C LEU A 486 -14.35 -0.40 34.48
N ASP A 487 -15.37 -1.06 35.05
CA ASP A 487 -16.78 -0.73 34.82
C ASP A 487 -17.07 0.73 35.23
N ASP A 488 -16.67 1.13 36.44
CA ASP A 488 -16.86 2.49 36.95
C ASP A 488 -16.19 3.54 36.04
N LEU A 489 -14.97 3.23 35.58
CA LEU A 489 -14.22 4.12 34.69
C LEU A 489 -14.85 4.22 33.30
N LEU A 490 -15.32 3.10 32.76
CA LEU A 490 -16.03 3.04 31.47
C LEU A 490 -17.33 3.87 31.54
N LEU A 491 -18.12 3.72 32.60
CA LEU A 491 -19.34 4.50 32.80
C LEU A 491 -19.04 6.01 32.91
N LYS A 492 -17.95 6.37 33.62
CA LYS A 492 -17.48 7.75 33.70
C LYS A 492 -17.07 8.30 32.32
N ALA A 493 -16.31 7.53 31.53
CA ALA A 493 -15.90 7.93 30.19
C ALA A 493 -17.10 8.10 29.24
N LEU A 494 -18.07 7.18 29.30
CA LEU A 494 -19.29 7.24 28.54
C LEU A 494 -20.11 8.49 28.85
N SER A 495 -20.20 8.88 30.13
CA SER A 495 -20.95 10.08 30.54
C SER A 495 -20.39 11.40 30.00
N GLN A 496 -19.13 11.41 29.56
CA GLN A 496 -18.43 12.59 29.05
C GLN A 496 -18.28 12.61 27.53
N SER A 497 -18.58 11.49 26.86
CA SER A 497 -18.30 11.29 25.44
C SER A 497 -19.46 11.76 24.56
N TYR A 498 -19.13 12.47 23.48
CA TYR A 498 -20.09 13.04 22.52
C TYR A 498 -19.54 13.03 21.08
N SER A 499 -18.55 12.17 20.79
CA SER A 499 -17.78 12.12 19.54
C SER A 499 -17.85 10.76 18.84
N ASP A 500 -17.31 10.71 17.61
CA ASP A 500 -17.24 9.58 16.68
C ASP A 500 -16.63 8.29 17.28
N ASP A 501 -15.87 8.45 18.35
CA ASP A 501 -15.15 7.38 19.04
C ASP A 501 -16.01 6.61 20.06
N MET A 502 -17.27 7.02 20.28
CA MET A 502 -18.17 6.36 21.24
C MET A 502 -18.50 4.92 20.90
N ILE A 503 -18.45 4.55 19.61
CA ILE A 503 -18.66 3.18 19.17
C ILE A 503 -17.71 2.21 19.90
N TRP A 504 -16.46 2.61 20.13
CA TRP A 504 -15.48 1.80 20.86
C TRP A 504 -15.92 1.56 22.31
N LEU A 505 -16.43 2.60 22.98
CA LEU A 505 -16.96 2.45 24.34
C LEU A 505 -18.19 1.53 24.37
N PHE A 506 -19.06 1.59 23.36
CA PHE A 506 -20.22 0.70 23.29
C PHE A 506 -19.84 -0.77 23.12
N HIS A 507 -18.80 -1.08 22.34
CA HIS A 507 -18.26 -2.45 22.22
C HIS A 507 -17.85 -3.00 23.60
N LEU A 508 -17.14 -2.21 24.41
CA LEU A 508 -16.78 -2.59 25.77
C LEU A 508 -18.01 -2.76 26.68
N VAL A 509 -19.00 -1.87 26.58
CA VAL A 509 -20.25 -1.96 27.36
C VAL A 509 -21.01 -3.25 27.05
N LEU A 510 -21.11 -3.65 25.78
CA LEU A 510 -21.83 -4.86 25.39
C LEU A 510 -21.12 -6.14 25.85
N LYS A 511 -19.79 -6.15 25.85
CA LYS A 511 -18.98 -7.25 26.37
C LYS A 511 -19.14 -7.46 27.88
N ARG A 512 -19.53 -6.41 28.61
CA ARG A 512 -19.66 -6.44 30.08
C ARG A 512 -21.03 -6.94 30.53
N ASN A 513 -21.06 -7.53 31.73
CA ASN A 513 -22.27 -8.02 32.37
C ASN A 513 -22.99 -6.88 33.13
N LEU A 514 -23.25 -5.76 32.44
CA LEU A 514 -23.98 -4.63 33.02
C LEU A 514 -25.48 -4.85 32.82
N PRO A 515 -26.31 -4.81 33.89
CA PRO A 515 -27.73 -5.16 33.83
C PRO A 515 -28.53 -4.27 32.86
N ASN A 516 -28.09 -3.02 32.65
CA ASN A 516 -28.78 -2.04 31.80
C ASN A 516 -27.94 -1.63 30.56
N LYS A 517 -27.07 -2.51 30.04
CA LYS A 517 -26.12 -2.16 28.97
C LYS A 517 -26.77 -1.59 27.70
N PHE A 518 -27.88 -2.16 27.25
CA PHE A 518 -28.61 -1.68 26.07
C PHE A 518 -29.27 -0.32 26.32
N GLU A 519 -29.88 -0.15 27.49
CA GLU A 519 -30.51 1.11 27.90
C GLU A 519 -29.47 2.24 28.06
N LEU A 520 -28.28 1.91 28.55
CA LEU A 520 -27.17 2.84 28.69
C LEU A 520 -26.67 3.38 27.33
N ILE A 521 -26.55 2.49 26.34
CA ILE A 521 -26.18 2.87 24.97
C ILE A 521 -27.29 3.72 24.35
N TYR A 522 -28.55 3.28 24.49
CA TYR A 522 -29.71 4.01 23.98
C TYR A 522 -29.81 5.44 24.54
N HIS A 523 -29.71 5.61 25.86
CA HIS A 523 -29.76 6.96 26.47
C HIS A 523 -28.55 7.83 26.13
N THR A 524 -27.39 7.23 25.88
CA THR A 524 -26.22 7.97 25.37
C THR A 524 -26.52 8.53 23.98
N LEU A 525 -27.12 7.73 23.09
CA LEU A 525 -27.53 8.15 21.75
C LEU A 525 -28.71 9.13 21.74
N GLU A 526 -29.61 9.04 22.72
CA GLU A 526 -30.73 9.98 22.86
C GLU A 526 -30.25 11.44 23.03
N ARG A 527 -29.06 11.63 23.61
CA ARG A 527 -28.45 12.95 23.84
C ARG A 527 -27.78 13.54 22.60
N VAL A 528 -27.65 12.76 21.52
CA VAL A 528 -27.05 13.20 20.26
C VAL A 528 -28.01 14.13 19.51
N LYS A 529 -27.54 15.34 19.20
CA LYS A 529 -28.30 16.34 18.43
C LYS A 529 -28.00 16.23 16.93
N SER A 530 -28.91 16.70 16.08
CA SER A 530 -28.88 16.63 14.61
C SER A 530 -27.77 17.42 13.89
N GLY A 531 -26.73 17.87 14.60
CA GLY A 531 -25.62 18.67 14.06
C GLY A 531 -24.50 17.81 13.44
N ASN A 532 -23.24 17.98 13.90
CA ASN A 532 -22.00 17.31 13.45
C ASN A 532 -22.00 15.75 13.56
N SER A 533 -23.17 15.11 13.56
CA SER A 533 -23.39 13.72 13.90
C SER A 533 -23.62 12.76 12.74
N TYR A 534 -23.75 13.30 11.52
CA TYR A 534 -24.03 12.50 10.34
C TYR A 534 -22.91 11.48 10.02
N TYR A 535 -21.64 11.91 10.07
CA TYR A 535 -20.52 11.04 9.72
C TYR A 535 -20.31 9.89 10.71
N TYR A 536 -20.52 10.09 12.01
CA TYR A 536 -20.30 9.01 12.98
C TYR A 536 -21.46 8.07 13.18
N LEU A 537 -22.70 8.57 13.08
CA LEU A 537 -23.85 7.68 13.16
C LEU A 537 -23.85 6.72 11.96
N TYR A 538 -23.40 7.17 10.78
CA TYR A 538 -23.28 6.31 9.60
C TYR A 538 -22.29 5.14 9.79
N TYR A 539 -21.22 5.34 10.57
CA TYR A 539 -20.30 4.25 10.95
C TYR A 539 -20.91 3.28 11.97
N LEU A 540 -21.94 3.71 12.70
CA LEU A 540 -22.67 2.81 13.57
C LEU A 540 -23.57 1.89 12.74
N SER A 541 -24.23 2.35 11.68
CA SER A 541 -25.25 1.60 10.92
C SER A 541 -24.70 0.63 9.86
N ASN A 542 -23.52 0.03 10.08
CA ASN A 542 -22.92 -1.00 9.20
C ASN A 542 -22.01 -1.93 10.01
N ALA A 543 -22.44 -2.31 11.21
CA ALA A 543 -21.69 -3.18 12.10
C ALA A 543 -22.60 -4.29 12.61
N ASP A 544 -22.14 -5.55 12.52
CA ASP A 544 -22.80 -6.70 13.17
C ASP A 544 -23.04 -6.49 14.67
N PHE A 545 -22.41 -5.47 15.26
CA PHE A 545 -22.67 -4.86 16.56
C PHE A 545 -24.16 -4.78 16.95
N TRP A 546 -25.04 -4.29 16.06
CA TRP A 546 -26.45 -4.05 16.40
C TRP A 546 -27.30 -5.31 16.53
N ASN A 547 -26.84 -6.44 15.97
CA ASN A 547 -27.54 -7.73 16.08
C ASN A 547 -27.68 -8.22 17.53
N GLN A 548 -26.88 -7.69 18.45
CA GLN A 548 -26.92 -8.04 19.87
C GLN A 548 -28.06 -7.34 20.62
N PHE A 549 -28.69 -6.31 20.04
CA PHE A 549 -29.76 -5.55 20.72
C PHE A 549 -31.08 -6.33 20.74
N PRO A 550 -31.83 -6.29 21.86
CA PRO A 550 -33.17 -6.85 21.92
C PRO A 550 -34.12 -6.17 20.92
N LYS A 551 -35.00 -6.94 20.26
CA LYS A 551 -35.94 -6.42 19.24
C LYS A 551 -36.89 -5.34 19.75
N GLU A 552 -37.13 -5.26 21.07
CA GLU A 552 -37.91 -4.18 21.68
C GLU A 552 -37.28 -2.78 21.50
N TYR A 553 -35.99 -2.69 21.15
CA TYR A 553 -35.33 -1.42 20.85
C TYR A 553 -35.59 -0.92 19.42
N VAL A 554 -36.12 -1.74 18.51
CA VAL A 554 -36.48 -1.31 17.13
C VAL A 554 -37.43 -0.12 17.18
N GLU A 555 -38.54 -0.24 17.90
CA GLU A 555 -39.53 0.84 18.02
C GLU A 555 -38.97 2.06 18.77
N LYS A 556 -38.06 1.84 19.74
CA LYS A 556 -37.36 2.94 20.43
C LYS A 556 -36.49 3.75 19.47
N PHE A 557 -35.71 3.09 18.61
CA PHE A 557 -34.84 3.76 17.62
C PHE A 557 -35.65 4.43 16.50
N ARG A 558 -36.75 3.82 16.01
CA ARG A 558 -37.69 4.46 15.07
C ARG A 558 -38.33 5.72 15.66
N ALA A 559 -38.73 5.67 16.94
CA ALA A 559 -39.22 6.85 17.63
C ALA A 559 -38.14 7.94 17.77
N LEU A 560 -36.89 7.54 18.04
CA LEU A 560 -35.76 8.44 18.13
C LEU A 560 -35.41 9.08 16.76
N ALA A 561 -35.50 8.31 15.67
CA ALA A 561 -35.33 8.79 14.31
C ALA A 561 -36.32 9.91 13.98
N LYS A 562 -37.60 9.71 14.31
CA LYS A 562 -38.67 10.71 14.15
C LYS A 562 -38.44 11.95 15.02
N LYS A 563 -38.04 11.75 16.28
CA LYS A 563 -37.75 12.84 17.24
C LYS A 563 -36.59 13.72 16.80
N ASN A 564 -35.51 13.11 16.32
CA ASN A 564 -34.26 13.80 16.00
C ASN A 564 -34.08 14.13 14.51
N LYS A 565 -34.95 13.62 13.62
CA LYS A 565 -34.88 13.75 12.16
C LYS A 565 -33.56 13.25 11.57
N LEU A 566 -33.08 12.10 12.05
CA LEU A 566 -31.84 11.46 11.59
C LEU A 566 -32.15 10.05 11.07
N ASN A 567 -31.99 9.85 9.75
CA ASN A 567 -32.30 8.58 9.07
C ASN A 567 -31.48 7.40 9.59
N VAL A 568 -30.28 7.66 10.11
CA VAL A 568 -29.38 6.65 10.64
C VAL A 568 -29.95 5.84 11.81
N PHE A 569 -30.89 6.41 12.58
CA PHE A 569 -31.58 5.66 13.62
C PHE A 569 -32.64 4.70 13.03
N GLU A 570 -33.15 4.97 11.83
CA GLU A 570 -33.92 3.98 11.06
C GLU A 570 -33.00 2.86 10.56
N ASP A 571 -31.82 3.21 10.03
CA ASP A 571 -30.84 2.21 9.55
C ASP A 571 -30.43 1.26 10.70
N ILE A 572 -30.15 1.79 11.90
CA ILE A 572 -29.87 0.98 13.10
C ILE A 572 -31.07 0.10 13.47
N ALA A 573 -32.30 0.64 13.42
CA ALA A 573 -33.50 -0.14 13.74
C ALA A 573 -33.69 -1.31 12.75
N ASP A 574 -33.42 -1.08 11.47
CA ASP A 574 -33.49 -2.09 10.42
C ASP A 574 -32.41 -3.18 10.60
N GLU A 575 -31.20 -2.83 11.04
CA GLU A 575 -30.17 -3.82 11.38
C GLU A 575 -30.60 -4.71 12.55
N ILE A 576 -31.12 -4.12 13.64
CA ILE A 576 -31.66 -4.87 14.79
C ILE A 576 -32.80 -5.79 14.33
N GLU A 577 -33.68 -5.32 13.45
CA GLU A 577 -34.82 -6.10 12.94
C GLU A 577 -34.39 -7.29 12.08
N LYS A 578 -33.39 -7.08 11.20
CA LYS A 578 -32.81 -8.10 10.29
C LYS A 578 -31.98 -9.16 11.00
N SER A 579 -31.56 -8.93 12.24
CA SER A 579 -30.79 -9.91 13.02
C SER A 579 -31.54 -11.25 13.17
N VAL A 580 -30.86 -12.34 12.81
CA VAL A 580 -31.33 -13.72 13.00
C VAL A 580 -30.90 -14.17 14.40
N LYS A 581 -31.85 -14.70 15.18
CA LYS A 581 -31.60 -15.20 16.53
C LYS A 581 -30.68 -16.43 16.54
#